data_AF-A0A285SCC2-F1
#
_entry.id   AF-A0A285SCC2-F1
#
_cell.length_a   1.000
_cell.length_b   1.000
_cell.length_c   1.000
_cell.angle_alpha   90.00
_cell.angle_beta   90.00
_cell.angle_gamma   90.00
#
_symmetry.space_group_name_H-M   'P 1'
#
loop_
_entity.id
_entity.type
_entity.pdbx_description
1 polymer ?
#
loop_
_entity_poly.entity_id
_entity_poly.type
_entity_poly.pdbx_seq_one_letter_code
_entity_poly.pdbx_strand_id
1 'polypeptide(L)'
;MLHEAQAIAGKMPNFRRLHLDLWTEGAQSWIEREVWDKGAAPFDLRALRGRDAWVGIDLSKTTDLTAICVAVPVDGLIHLITYTFLPAGPKGFIQRA
;
A
#
# COMPACT_ATOMS: atom_id res chain seq x y z
N MET A 1 25.14 -6.24 8.50
CA MET A 1 24.76 -5.47 7.29
C MET A 1 24.57 -6.31 6.03
N LEU A 2 25.58 -7.02 5.48
CA LEU A 2 25.36 -7.87 4.28
C LEU A 2 24.33 -8.99 4.52
N HIS A 3 24.46 -9.75 5.62
CA HIS A 3 23.51 -10.81 5.98
C HIS A 3 22.07 -10.30 6.18
N GLU A 4 21.90 -9.09 6.72
CA GLU A 4 20.57 -8.48 6.88
C GLU A 4 19.98 -7.99 5.55
N ALA A 5 20.82 -7.49 4.65
CA ALA A 5 20.42 -7.08 3.32
C ALA A 5 19.99 -8.27 2.45
N GLN A 6 20.57 -9.45 2.66
CA GLN A 6 20.14 -10.68 1.99
C GLN A 6 18.80 -11.21 2.53
N ALA A 7 18.52 -10.99 3.83
CA ALA A 7 17.27 -11.44 4.46
C ALA A 7 16.07 -10.53 4.16
N ILE A 8 16.30 -9.25 3.90
CA ILE A 8 15.26 -8.25 3.62
C ILE A 8 15.60 -7.58 2.30
N ALA A 9 14.90 -7.95 1.23
CA ALA A 9 15.16 -7.46 -0.11
C ALA A 9 15.13 -5.91 -0.20
N GLY A 10 14.26 -5.25 0.58
CA GLY A 10 14.23 -3.80 0.73
C GLY A 10 15.48 -3.16 1.35
N LYS A 11 16.39 -3.90 1.99
CA LYS A 11 17.65 -3.35 2.55
C LYS A 11 18.83 -3.42 1.57
N MET A 12 18.76 -4.28 0.56
CA MET A 12 19.84 -4.50 -0.40
C MET A 12 20.22 -3.24 -1.23
N PRO A 13 19.28 -2.39 -1.66
CA PRO A 13 19.64 -1.18 -2.42
C PRO A 13 20.38 -0.14 -1.56
N ASN A 14 19.98 0.03 -0.30
CA ASN A 14 20.72 0.87 0.65
C ASN A 14 22.13 0.33 0.92
N PHE A 15 22.28 -1.00 1.04
CA PHE A 15 23.60 -1.61 1.21
C PHE A 15 24.51 -1.37 0.00
N ARG A 16 23.98 -1.56 -1.21
CA ARG A 16 24.70 -1.31 -2.48
C ARG A 16 25.14 0.15 -2.63
N ARG A 17 24.26 1.10 -2.28
CA ARG A 17 24.56 2.53 -2.36
C ARG A 17 25.55 3.01 -1.30
N LEU A 18 25.35 2.64 -0.03
CA LEU A 18 26.08 3.23 1.11
C LEU A 18 27.36 2.48 1.47
N HIS A 19 27.56 1.25 0.98
CA HIS A 19 28.70 0.42 1.37
C HIS A 19 29.48 -0.17 0.20
N LEU A 20 28.96 -0.08 -1.03
CA LEU A 20 29.64 -0.61 -2.22
C LEU A 20 29.83 0.46 -3.32
N ASP A 21 29.41 1.70 -3.08
CA ASP A 21 29.41 2.81 -4.06
C ASP A 21 28.76 2.45 -5.41
N LEU A 22 27.77 1.55 -5.40
CA LEU A 22 27.01 1.18 -6.58
C LEU A 22 25.80 2.10 -6.72
N TRP A 23 25.78 2.87 -7.80
CA TRP A 23 24.59 3.61 -8.21
C TRP A 23 23.50 2.61 -8.60
N THR A 24 22.41 2.59 -7.83
CA THR A 24 21.26 1.73 -8.11
C THR A 24 20.13 2.60 -8.63
N GLU A 25 19.88 2.52 -9.93
CA GLU A 25 18.60 2.96 -10.48
C GLU A 25 17.58 1.86 -10.19
N GLY A 26 16.69 2.09 -9.25
CA GLY A 26 15.69 1.09 -8.92
C GLY A 26 14.79 1.55 -7.80
N ALA A 27 13.50 1.68 -8.14
CA ALA A 27 12.44 1.77 -7.16
C ALA A 27 12.63 0.68 -6.10
N GLN A 28 13.11 1.06 -4.91
CA GLN A 28 12.93 0.23 -3.72
C GLN A 28 11.43 0.08 -3.53
N SER A 29 10.87 -1.06 -3.96
CA SER A 29 9.50 -1.38 -3.58
C SER A 29 9.53 -1.57 -2.06
N TRP A 30 8.79 -0.73 -1.34
CA TRP A 30 8.72 -0.81 0.12
C TRP A 30 8.25 -2.21 0.58
N ILE A 31 7.40 -2.86 -0.24
CA ILE A 31 6.94 -4.23 -0.06
C ILE A 31 7.27 -5.00 -1.34
N GLU A 32 7.93 -6.15 -1.21
CA GLU A 32 8.21 -7.04 -2.34
C GLU A 32 6.90 -7.51 -2.98
N ARG A 33 6.85 -7.56 -4.31
CA ARG A 33 5.62 -7.90 -5.05
C ARG A 33 5.07 -9.27 -4.64
N GLU A 34 5.93 -10.27 -4.50
CA GLU A 34 5.53 -11.62 -4.06
C GLU A 34 4.91 -11.61 -2.65
N VAL A 35 5.36 -10.71 -1.77
CA VAL A 35 4.77 -10.55 -0.43
C VAL A 35 3.43 -9.83 -0.51
N TRP A 36 3.34 -8.80 -1.35
CA TRP A 36 2.11 -8.04 -1.58
C TRP A 36 0.99 -8.93 -2.14
N ASP A 37 1.31 -9.74 -3.15
CA ASP A 37 0.33 -10.55 -3.87
C ASP A 37 -0.30 -11.66 -2.98
N LYS A 38 0.35 -12.03 -1.86
CA LYS A 38 -0.25 -12.95 -0.87
C LYS A 38 -1.53 -12.41 -0.24
N GLY A 39 -1.71 -11.09 -0.21
CA GLY A 39 -2.92 -10.43 0.30
C GLY A 39 -4.05 -10.29 -0.71
N ALA A 40 -3.88 -10.73 -1.96
CA ALA A 40 -4.84 -10.49 -3.05
C ALA A 40 -6.05 -11.44 -3.07
N ALA A 41 -6.15 -12.36 -2.09
CA ALA A 41 -7.27 -13.29 -2.01
C ALA A 41 -8.60 -12.52 -1.82
N PRO A 42 -9.61 -12.75 -2.69
CA PRO A 42 -10.90 -12.07 -2.56
C PRO A 42 -11.64 -12.54 -1.30
N PHE A 43 -12.40 -11.64 -0.69
CA PHE A 43 -13.25 -11.93 0.47
C PHE A 43 -14.63 -11.28 0.33
N ASP A 44 -15.63 -11.84 1.01
CA ASP A 44 -16.98 -11.28 1.02
C ASP A 44 -17.08 -10.07 1.97
N LEU A 45 -17.30 -8.89 1.40
CA LEU A 45 -17.50 -7.65 2.16
C LEU A 45 -18.69 -7.73 3.13
N ARG A 46 -19.72 -8.53 2.82
CA ARG A 46 -20.91 -8.65 3.67
C ARG A 46 -20.59 -9.34 4.99
N ALA A 47 -19.60 -10.24 5.00
CA ALA A 47 -19.13 -10.92 6.20
C ALA A 47 -18.48 -9.97 7.22
N LEU A 48 -18.09 -8.76 6.79
CA LEU A 48 -17.44 -7.76 7.64
C LEU A 48 -18.43 -6.77 8.29
N ARG A 49 -19.74 -6.88 8.00
CA ARG A 49 -20.75 -5.95 8.54
C ARG A 49 -20.87 -6.05 10.06
N GLY A 50 -21.02 -4.90 10.72
CA GLY A 50 -21.21 -4.82 12.17
C GLY A 50 -19.94 -5.06 13.00
N ARG A 51 -18.78 -5.19 12.35
CA ARG A 51 -17.48 -5.32 13.00
C ARG A 51 -16.88 -3.94 13.25
N ASP A 52 -16.06 -3.85 14.30
CA ASP A 52 -15.23 -2.68 14.53
C ASP A 52 -14.28 -2.47 13.35
N ALA A 53 -14.07 -1.21 12.99
CA ALA A 53 -13.22 -0.84 11.86
C ALA A 53 -12.51 0.48 12.14
N TRP A 54 -11.33 0.62 11.54
CA TRP A 54 -10.61 1.89 11.48
C TRP A 54 -10.62 2.42 10.05
N VAL A 55 -10.76 3.73 9.92
CA VAL A 55 -10.81 4.40 8.62
C VAL A 55 -9.65 5.39 8.52
N GLY A 56 -8.82 5.21 7.50
CA GLY A 56 -7.81 6.17 7.07
C GLY A 56 -8.25 6.86 5.79
N ILE A 57 -8.02 8.17 5.71
CA ILE A 57 -8.35 8.96 4.52
C ILE A 57 -7.09 9.72 4.10
N ASP A 58 -6.73 9.58 2.83
CA ASP A 58 -5.70 10.36 2.18
C ASP A 58 -6.38 11.31 1.19
N LEU A 59 -6.28 12.62 1.44
CA LEU A 59 -7.00 13.64 0.70
C LEU A 59 -6.08 14.30 -0.33
N SER A 60 -6.56 14.39 -1.57
CA SER A 60 -5.88 15.15 -2.62
C SER A 60 -6.51 16.52 -2.83
N LYS A 61 -5.72 17.42 -3.45
CA LYS A 61 -6.13 18.81 -3.69
C LYS A 61 -6.45 19.10 -5.15
N THR A 62 -5.57 18.75 -6.07
CA THR A 62 -5.66 19.21 -7.47
C THR A 62 -5.57 18.09 -8.49
N THR A 63 -4.49 17.29 -8.44
CA THR A 63 -4.18 16.28 -9.47
C THR A 63 -4.00 14.87 -8.92
N ASP A 64 -3.78 14.73 -7.60
CA ASP A 64 -3.56 13.44 -6.97
C ASP A 64 -4.88 12.69 -6.70
N LEU A 65 -4.75 11.40 -6.38
CA LEU A 65 -5.86 10.56 -5.96
C LEU A 65 -6.25 10.85 -4.52
N THR A 66 -7.55 10.80 -4.24
CA THR A 66 -8.04 10.67 -2.87
C THR A 66 -8.30 9.19 -2.60
N ALA A 67 -7.92 8.71 -1.42
CA ALA A 67 -8.15 7.33 -1.01
C ALA A 67 -8.87 7.25 0.34
N ILE A 68 -9.80 6.30 0.45
CA ILE A 68 -10.43 5.90 1.72
C ILE A 68 -10.09 4.43 1.95
N CYS A 69 -9.37 4.14 3.03
CA CYS A 69 -8.98 2.80 3.44
C CYS A 69 -9.75 2.40 4.69
N VAL A 70 -10.52 1.32 4.63
CA VAL A 70 -11.21 0.72 5.78
C VAL A 70 -10.47 -0.54 6.19
N ALA A 71 -10.01 -0.60 7.43
CA ALA A 71 -9.31 -1.72 8.02
C ALA A 71 -10.20 -2.42 9.04
N VAL A 72 -10.52 -3.69 8.80
CA VAL A 72 -11.38 -4.51 9.67
C VAL A 72 -10.56 -5.69 10.23
N PRO A 73 -10.34 -5.77 11.56
CA PRO A 73 -9.63 -6.88 12.17
C PRO A 73 -10.55 -8.11 12.31
N VAL A 74 -10.12 -9.25 11.77
CA VAL A 74 -10.83 -10.53 11.86
C VAL A 74 -9.80 -11.64 12.06
N ASP A 75 -9.90 -12.39 13.16
CA ASP A 75 -9.12 -13.61 13.42
C ASP A 75 -7.59 -13.46 13.22
N GLY A 76 -7.05 -12.31 13.66
CA GLY A 76 -5.62 -12.00 13.55
C GLY A 76 -5.17 -11.46 12.19
N LEU A 77 -6.09 -11.28 11.25
CA LEU A 77 -5.87 -10.63 9.95
C LEU A 77 -6.55 -9.26 9.89
N ILE A 78 -6.02 -8.38 9.05
CA ILE A 78 -6.64 -7.10 8.73
C ILE A 78 -7.18 -7.17 7.30
N HIS A 79 -8.50 -7.15 7.16
CA HIS A 79 -9.15 -7.01 5.86
C HIS A 79 -9.15 -5.54 5.47
N LEU A 80 -8.50 -5.22 4.36
CA LEU A 80 -8.38 -3.86 3.83
C LEU A 80 -9.33 -3.66 2.65
N ILE A 81 -10.15 -2.63 2.73
CA ILE A 81 -11.04 -2.19 1.65
C ILE A 81 -10.62 -0.78 1.27
N THR A 82 -10.08 -0.64 0.07
CA THR A 82 -9.58 0.64 -0.43
C THR A 82 -10.49 1.17 -1.53
N TYR A 83 -10.96 2.39 -1.36
CA TYR A 83 -11.69 3.16 -2.36
C TYR A 83 -10.76 4.25 -2.88
N THR A 84 -10.60 4.32 -4.19
CA THR A 84 -9.72 5.31 -4.84
C THR A 84 -10.55 6.21 -5.74
N PHE A 85 -10.29 7.51 -5.68
CA PHE A 85 -11.06 8.53 -6.41
C PHE A 85 -10.13 9.35 -7.30
N LEU A 86 -10.50 9.43 -8.58
CA LEU A 86 -9.80 10.26 -9.55
C LEU A 86 -10.33 11.69 -9.50
N PRO A 87 -9.45 12.71 -9.57
CA PRO A 87 -9.87 14.09 -9.74
C PRO A 87 -10.53 14.27 -11.11
N ALA A 88 -11.66 14.97 -11.16
CA ALA A 88 -12.37 15.24 -12.41
C ALA A 88 -12.80 16.71 -12.50
N GLY A 89 -12.30 17.40 -13.52
CA GLY A 89 -12.69 18.76 -13.89
C GLY A 89 -12.30 19.87 -12.88
N PRO A 90 -12.67 21.13 -13.18
CA PRO A 90 -12.31 22.31 -12.38
C PRO A 90 -13.05 22.44 -11.05
N LYS A 91 -13.96 21.51 -10.71
CA LYS A 91 -14.80 21.56 -9.49
C LYS A 91 -14.66 20.35 -8.54
N GLY A 92 -13.74 19.42 -8.81
CA GLY A 92 -13.41 18.33 -7.88
C GLY A 92 -14.33 17.11 -7.96
N PHE A 93 -13.69 15.94 -7.79
CA PHE A 93 -14.11 14.52 -7.70
C PHE A 93 -15.47 14.10 -8.27
N ILE A 94 -15.47 13.20 -9.27
CA ILE A 94 -16.73 12.68 -9.87
C ILE A 94 -16.77 11.15 -10.02
N GLN A 95 -15.73 10.35 -9.71
CA GLN A 95 -15.90 8.89 -9.87
C GLN A 95 -14.97 8.04 -8.98
N ARG A 96 -15.56 6.99 -8.38
CA ARG A 96 -14.81 5.85 -7.84
C ARG A 96 -14.14 5.15 -9.02
N ALA A 97 -12.82 5.02 -8.97
CA ALA A 97 -12.04 4.29 -9.96
C ALA A 97 -12.33 2.78 -9.88
#